data_AF-A0A1I3N679-F1
#
_entry.id   AF-A0A1I3N679-F1
#
_cell.length_a   1.000
_cell.length_b   1.000
_cell.length_c   1.000
_cell.angle_alpha   90.00
_cell.angle_beta   90.00
_cell.angle_gamma   90.00
#
_symmetry.space_group_name_H-M   'P 1'
#
loop_
_entity.id
_entity.type
_entity.pdbx_description
1 polymer ?
#
loop_
_entity_poly.entity_id
_entity_poly.type
_entity_poly.pdbx_seq_one_letter_code
_entity_poly.pdbx_strand_id
1 'polypeptide(L)'
;MTESTQLPADFKLSRIELLHPVVISILRQMTPAEKFRLASRMHTQAREMLTHLLRSQHPEWDEEQLQKGVCRRLLGKDSIPA
;
A
#
# COMPACT_ATOMS: atom_id res chain seq x y z
N MET A 1 7.93 -21.93 -23.71
CA MET A 1 6.46 -21.90 -23.62
C MET A 1 6.12 -20.87 -22.55
N THR A 2 5.80 -19.64 -22.96
CA THR A 2 5.40 -18.55 -22.06
C THR A 2 3.88 -18.61 -21.92
N GLU A 3 3.38 -19.17 -20.82
CA GLU A 3 1.97 -19.05 -20.47
C GLU A 3 1.68 -17.60 -20.09
N SER A 4 0.96 -16.90 -20.96
CA SER A 4 0.33 -15.63 -20.67
C SER A 4 -0.77 -15.86 -19.65
N THR A 5 -0.50 -15.58 -18.37
CA THR A 5 -1.54 -15.56 -17.33
C THR A 5 -2.49 -14.39 -17.61
N GLN A 6 -3.53 -14.65 -18.39
CA GLN A 6 -4.61 -13.70 -18.60
C GLN A 6 -5.56 -13.77 -17.40
N LEU A 7 -5.63 -12.70 -16.62
CA LEU A 7 -6.48 -12.65 -15.43
C LEU A 7 -7.95 -12.39 -15.83
N PRO A 8 -8.91 -13.10 -15.21
CA PRO A 8 -10.34 -12.96 -15.52
C PRO A 8 -10.93 -11.61 -15.09
N ALA A 9 -12.03 -11.24 -15.75
CA ALA A 9 -12.66 -9.91 -15.71
C ALA A 9 -13.32 -9.51 -14.36
N ASP A 10 -13.32 -10.40 -13.36
CA ASP A 10 -13.98 -10.22 -12.06
C ASP A 10 -12.99 -9.96 -10.90
N PHE A 11 -11.78 -9.48 -11.22
CA PHE A 11 -10.70 -9.21 -10.27
C PHE A 11 -11.10 -8.16 -9.21
N LYS A 12 -11.57 -8.61 -8.04
CA LYS A 12 -11.79 -7.77 -6.86
C LYS A 12 -10.47 -7.50 -6.14
N LEU A 13 -10.15 -6.23 -5.86
CA LEU A 13 -8.96 -5.80 -5.10
C LEU A 13 -8.86 -6.38 -3.66
N SER A 14 -9.89 -7.08 -3.18
CA SER A 14 -9.82 -7.87 -1.93
C SER A 14 -9.03 -9.17 -2.09
N ARG A 15 -8.50 -9.47 -3.28
CA ARG A 15 -7.66 -10.63 -3.57
C ARG A 15 -6.24 -10.33 -3.10
N ILE A 16 -5.79 -11.01 -2.05
CA ILE A 16 -4.38 -10.99 -1.60
C ILE A 16 -3.52 -11.25 -2.84
N GLU A 17 -2.76 -10.23 -3.27
CA GLU A 17 -1.78 -10.39 -4.33
C GLU A 17 -0.78 -11.44 -3.88
N LEU A 18 -0.77 -12.59 -4.56
CA LEU A 18 0.19 -13.63 -4.27
C LEU A 18 1.58 -13.11 -4.66
N LEU A 19 2.43 -12.87 -3.67
CA LEU A 19 3.81 -12.47 -3.93
C LEU A 19 4.52 -13.56 -4.73
N HIS A 20 5.19 -13.16 -5.81
CA HIS A 20 6.00 -14.08 -6.60
C HIS A 20 7.09 -14.73 -5.70
N PRO A 21 7.36 -16.05 -5.81
CA PRO A 21 8.31 -16.75 -4.93
C PRO A 21 9.70 -16.09 -4.84
N VAL A 22 10.16 -15.49 -5.93
CA VAL A 22 11.43 -14.74 -5.97
C VAL A 22 11.39 -13.55 -5.00
N VAL A 23 10.30 -12.79 -4.95
CA VAL A 23 10.17 -11.65 -4.03
C VAL A 23 10.18 -12.14 -2.57
N ILE A 24 9.50 -13.26 -2.29
CA ILE A 24 9.52 -13.89 -0.96
C ILE A 24 10.95 -14.27 -0.56
N SER A 25 11.72 -14.88 -1.45
CA SER A 25 13.11 -15.26 -1.16
C SER A 25 14.00 -14.05 -0.84
N ILE A 26 13.87 -12.96 -1.60
CA ILE A 26 14.62 -11.72 -1.39
C ILE A 26 14.26 -11.12 -0.03
N LEU A 27 12.97 -11.00 0.28
CA LEU A 27 12.51 -10.45 1.56
C LEU A 27 12.96 -11.31 2.76
N ARG A 28 13.06 -12.64 2.59
CA ARG A 28 13.56 -13.55 3.64
C ARG A 28 15.05 -13.39 3.90
N GLN A 29 15.84 -13.05 2.89
CA GLN A 29 17.28 -12.85 3.01
C GLN A 29 17.67 -11.51 3.65
N MET A 30 16.76 -10.54 3.68
CA MET A 30 17.02 -9.24 4.30
C MET A 30 17.27 -9.37 5.82
N THR A 31 18.31 -8.68 6.28
CA THR A 31 18.57 -8.44 7.70
C THR A 31 17.43 -7.62 8.33
N PRO A 32 17.27 -7.68 9.67
CA PRO A 32 16.29 -6.84 10.36
C PRO A 32 16.43 -5.34 10.04
N ALA A 33 17.66 -4.84 9.94
CA ALA A 33 17.93 -3.43 9.61
C ALA A 33 17.49 -3.07 8.18
N GLU A 34 17.69 -3.96 7.20
CA GLU A 34 17.21 -3.76 5.83
C GLU A 34 15.69 -3.79 5.74
N LYS A 35 15.04 -4.73 6.43
CA LYS A 35 13.58 -4.80 6.51
C LYS A 35 13.00 -3.51 7.10
N PHE A 36 13.59 -3.02 8.19
CA PHE A 36 13.15 -1.77 8.81
C PHE A 36 13.33 -0.57 7.87
N ARG A 37 14.50 -0.45 7.21
CA ARG A 37 14.73 0.62 6.23
C ARG A 37 13.74 0.55 5.07
N LEU A 38 13.45 -0.64 4.56
CA LEU A 38 12.47 -0.84 3.50
C LEU A 38 11.07 -0.40 3.97
N ALA A 39 10.61 -0.89 5.12
CA ALA A 39 9.31 -0.54 5.67
C ALA A 39 9.16 0.97 5.94
N SER A 40 10.19 1.61 6.47
CA SER A 40 10.21 3.07 6.72
C SER A 40 10.10 3.88 5.43
N ARG A 41 10.81 3.45 4.37
CA ARG A 41 10.69 4.06 3.03
C ARG A 41 9.29 3.86 2.46
N MET A 42 8.75 2.65 2.52
CA MET A 42 7.40 2.35 2.03
C MET A 42 6.33 3.18 2.75
N HIS A 43 6.44 3.33 4.08
CA HIS A 43 5.52 4.17 4.87
C HIS A 43 5.57 5.64 4.44
N THR A 44 6.77 6.18 4.24
CA THR A 44 6.95 7.59 3.80
C THR A 44 6.35 7.81 2.41
N GLN A 45 6.64 6.92 1.47
CA GLN A 45 6.10 6.98 0.11
C GLN A 45 4.58 6.85 0.09
N ALA A 46 4.01 5.91 0.84
CA ALA A 46 2.57 5.74 0.94
C ALA A 46 1.89 7.00 1.49
N ARG A 47 2.46 7.63 2.51
CA ARG A 47 1.96 8.90 3.07
C ARG A 47 1.96 10.02 2.03
N GLU A 48 3.05 10.18 1.29
CA GLU A 48 3.16 11.20 0.24
C GLU A 48 2.13 10.98 -0.88
N MET A 49 2.02 9.74 -1.37
CA MET A 49 1.04 9.37 -2.39
C MET A 49 -0.39 9.65 -1.93
N LEU A 50 -0.75 9.25 -0.70
CA LEU A 50 -2.07 9.51 -0.14
C LEU A 50 -2.34 10.99 0.06
N THR A 51 -1.34 11.77 0.48
CA THR A 51 -1.46 13.22 0.63
C THR A 51 -1.79 13.87 -0.71
N HIS A 52 -1.07 13.52 -1.77
CA HIS A 52 -1.34 14.05 -3.12
C HIS A 52 -2.70 13.61 -3.65
N LEU A 53 -3.06 12.34 -3.47
CA LEU A 53 -4.34 11.79 -3.88
C LEU A 53 -5.52 12.48 -3.18
N LEU A 54 -5.45 12.65 -1.87
CA LEU A 54 -6.55 13.26 -1.12
C LEU A 54 -6.65 14.75 -1.38
N ARG A 55 -5.52 15.45 -1.57
CA ARG A 55 -5.53 16.86 -1.96
C ARG A 55 -6.16 17.08 -3.35
N SER A 56 -6.01 16.13 -4.28
CA SER A 56 -6.65 16.23 -5.59
C SER A 56 -8.13 15.85 -5.57
N GLN A 57 -8.53 14.90 -4.72
CA GLN A 57 -9.92 14.47 -4.56
C GLN A 57 -10.76 15.43 -3.72
N HIS A 58 -10.14 16.10 -2.76
CA HIS A 58 -10.79 16.97 -1.79
C HIS A 58 -10.08 18.34 -1.71
N PRO A 59 -10.15 19.16 -2.78
CA PRO A 59 -9.53 20.49 -2.78
C PRO A 59 -10.15 21.44 -1.75
N GLU A 60 -11.34 21.13 -1.24
CA GLU A 60 -12.03 21.89 -0.20
C GLU A 60 -11.52 21.61 1.22
N TRP A 61 -10.73 20.56 1.43
CA TRP A 61 -10.25 20.20 2.75
C TRP A 61 -9.16 21.14 3.24
N ASP A 62 -9.25 21.49 4.52
CA ASP A 62 -8.13 22.08 5.23
C ASP A 62 -7.03 21.03 5.52
N GLU A 63 -5.88 21.51 6.01
CA GLU A 63 -4.74 20.63 6.27
C GLU A 63 -5.05 19.61 7.38
N GLU A 64 -5.89 19.94 8.36
CA GLU A 64 -6.25 19.02 9.45
C GLU A 64 -7.10 17.86 8.93
N GLN A 65 -8.10 18.15 8.09
CA GLN A 65 -8.95 17.18 7.42
C GLN A 65 -8.13 16.27 6.50
N LEU A 66 -7.20 16.85 5.74
CA LEU A 66 -6.27 16.10 4.89
C LEU A 66 -5.43 15.12 5.71
N GLN A 67 -4.77 15.58 6.78
CA GLN A 67 -3.93 14.72 7.62
C GLN A 67 -4.73 13.61 8.30
N LYS A 68 -5.94 13.90 8.79
CA LYS A 68 -6.85 12.87 9.34
C LYS A 68 -7.21 11.81 8.28
N GLY A 69 -7.48 12.24 7.05
CA GLY A 69 -7.79 11.36 5.92
C GLY A 69 -6.62 10.45 5.53
N VAL A 70 -5.40 10.99 5.51
CA VAL A 70 -4.16 10.25 5.26
C VAL A 70 -3.92 9.23 6.38
N CYS A 71 -3.98 9.66 7.64
CA CYS A 71 -3.78 8.79 8.80
C CYS A 71 -4.78 7.64 8.85
N ARG A 72 -6.07 7.89 8.56
CA ARG A 72 -7.10 6.84 8.56
C ARG A 72 -6.76 5.71 7.58
N ARG A 73 -6.31 6.07 6.38
CA ARG A 73 -5.96 5.12 5.30
C ARG A 73 -4.66 4.39 5.58
N LEU A 74 -3.63 5.09 6.06
CA LEU A 74 -2.35 4.45 6.43
C LEU A 74 -2.50 3.46 7.59
N LEU A 75 -3.33 3.78 8.57
CA LEU A 75 -3.53 2.94 9.76
C LEU A 75 -4.57 1.84 9.54
N GLY A 76 -5.18 1.75 8.36
CA GLY A 76 -6.14 0.69 8.02
C GLY A 76 -7.39 0.67 8.90
N LYS A 77 -7.81 1.82 9.46
CA LYS A 77 -9.00 1.90 10.34
C LYS A 77 -10.33 1.62 9.62
N ASP A 78 -10.29 1.47 8.30
CA ASP A 78 -11.41 1.06 7.46
C ASP A 78 -11.38 -0.45 7.13
N SER A 79 -10.31 -1.17 7.53
CA SER A 79 -10.00 -2.54 7.09
C SER A 79 -10.05 -3.60 8.20
N ILE A 80 -10.33 -3.22 9.45
CA ILE A 80 -10.48 -4.13 10.59
C ILE A 80 -11.89 -3.94 11.17
N PRO A 81 -12.81 -4.91 11.04
CA PRO A 81 -14.08 -4.85 11.76
C PRO A 81 -13.80 -4.90 13.28
N ALA A 82 -14.51 -4.05 14.02
CA ALA A 82 -14.45 -3.97 15.48
C ALA A 82 -14.87 -5.28 16.17
#